data_AF-A0A522FQC0-F1
#
_entry.id   AF-A0A522FQC0-F1
#
_cell.length_a   1.000
_cell.length_b   1.000
_cell.length_c   1.000
_cell.angle_alpha   90.00
_cell.angle_beta   90.00
_cell.angle_gamma   90.00
#
_symmetry.space_group_name_H-M   'P 1'
#
loop_
_entity.id
_entity.type
_entity.pdbx_description
1 polymer ?
#
loop_
_entity_poly.entity_id
_entity_poly.type
_entity_poly.pdbx_seq_one_letter_code
_entity_poly.pdbx_strand_id
1 'polypeptide(L)'
;MAAPMPATVKQMAASRAYGSKSDGKVPSYLEQEVMSWSKEKIILKMYDLFIVSCKRSDVPKMSRVLVELMGSLNFEYEETATRLYRLYEYCQRCIFQRRFDEAMNIIQELRAAWSKAFNLD
;
A
#
# COMPACT_ATOMS: atom_id res chain seq x y z
N MET A 1 13.82 -1.39 17.62
CA MET A 1 14.33 -2.39 16.64
C MET A 1 13.16 -2.69 15.71
N ALA A 2 13.07 -2.01 14.57
CA ALA A 2 11.84 -1.98 13.76
C ALA A 2 11.48 -3.38 13.24
N ALA A 3 10.24 -3.81 13.47
CA ALA A 3 9.74 -5.13 13.08
C ALA A 3 9.89 -5.38 11.57
N PRO A 4 10.21 -6.62 11.15
CA PRO A 4 10.23 -6.98 9.73
C PRO A 4 8.82 -6.86 9.15
N MET A 5 8.70 -6.15 8.02
CA MET A 5 7.46 -5.98 7.26
C MET A 5 6.77 -7.33 7.01
N PRO A 6 5.44 -7.45 7.24
CA PRO A 6 4.73 -8.70 7.04
C PRO A 6 4.84 -9.19 5.59
N ALA A 7 5.10 -10.49 5.41
CA ALA A 7 5.33 -11.13 4.10
C ALA A 7 4.18 -10.89 3.09
N THR A 8 2.98 -10.62 3.60
CA THR A 8 1.77 -10.31 2.84
C THR A 8 1.88 -9.01 2.03
N VAL A 9 2.52 -7.97 2.57
CA VAL A 9 2.74 -6.68 1.91
C VAL A 9 3.58 -6.85 0.63
N LYS A 10 4.63 -7.69 0.73
CA LYS A 10 5.56 -7.98 -0.37
C LYS A 10 4.86 -8.76 -1.50
N GLN A 11 4.07 -9.77 -1.16
CA GLN A 11 3.33 -10.57 -2.15
C GLN A 11 2.29 -9.74 -2.91
N MET A 12 1.63 -8.78 -2.24
CA MET A 12 0.66 -7.90 -2.87
C MET A 12 1.29 -6.93 -3.86
N ALA A 13 2.45 -6.34 -3.55
CA ALA A 13 3.20 -5.50 -4.47
C ALA A 13 3.66 -6.28 -5.73
N ALA A 14 4.10 -7.53 -5.56
CA ALA A 14 4.51 -8.42 -6.65
C ALA A 14 3.37 -8.69 -7.65
N SER A 15 2.17 -8.98 -7.15
CA SER A 15 0.99 -9.33 -7.96
C SER A 15 0.52 -8.21 -8.90
N ARG A 16 0.92 -6.96 -8.64
CA ARG A 16 0.50 -5.77 -9.36
C ARG A 16 1.34 -5.43 -10.58
N ALA A 17 2.63 -5.71 -10.52
CA ALA A 17 3.55 -5.33 -11.58
C ALA A 17 3.35 -6.16 -12.86
N TYR A 18 2.83 -7.40 -12.74
CA TYR A 18 2.86 -8.34 -13.87
C TYR A 18 1.53 -9.02 -14.25
N GLY A 19 0.41 -8.72 -13.58
CA GLY A 19 -0.90 -9.22 -13.97
C GLY A 19 -1.09 -10.72 -13.68
N SER A 20 -2.04 -11.04 -12.80
CA SER A 20 -2.33 -12.41 -12.38
C SER A 20 -2.83 -13.26 -13.56
N LYS A 21 -1.99 -14.14 -14.12
CA LYS A 21 -2.42 -15.31 -14.91
C LYS A 21 -2.42 -16.56 -14.00
N SER A 22 -3.63 -17.08 -13.78
CA SER A 22 -4.13 -18.41 -13.34
C SER A 22 -3.30 -19.42 -12.51
N ASP A 23 -2.06 -19.20 -12.11
CA ASP A 23 -1.34 -20.11 -11.21
C ASP A 23 -0.74 -19.31 -10.07
N GLY A 24 -1.20 -19.56 -8.85
CA GLY A 24 -0.90 -18.78 -7.63
C GLY A 24 0.55 -18.85 -7.13
N LYS A 25 1.54 -18.94 -8.03
CA LYS A 25 2.96 -18.86 -7.72
C LYS A 25 3.57 -17.64 -8.41
N VAL A 26 4.01 -16.69 -7.61
CA VAL A 26 4.86 -15.59 -8.07
C VAL A 26 6.19 -16.22 -8.50
N PRO A 27 6.65 -16.05 -9.76
CA PRO A 27 7.95 -16.53 -10.21
C PRO A 27 9.08 -16.12 -9.26
N SER A 28 9.99 -17.05 -8.94
CA SER A 28 11.10 -16.87 -7.98
C SER A 28 11.98 -15.64 -8.27
N TYR A 29 12.14 -15.26 -9.56
CA TYR A 29 12.86 -14.04 -9.94
C TYR A 29 12.12 -12.75 -9.55
N LEU A 30 10.78 -12.76 -9.57
CA LEU A 30 9.95 -11.63 -9.12
C LEU A 30 9.96 -11.50 -7.60
N GLU A 31 10.00 -12.63 -6.89
CA GLU A 31 10.18 -12.61 -5.44
C GLU A 31 11.53 -12.01 -5.06
N GLN A 32 12.61 -12.35 -5.78
CA GLN A 32 13.94 -11.75 -5.58
C GLN A 32 13.98 -10.25 -5.89
N GLU A 33 13.29 -9.80 -6.94
CA GLU A 33 13.19 -8.37 -7.29
C GLU A 33 12.40 -7.58 -6.23
N VAL A 34 11.30 -8.14 -5.72
CA VAL A 34 10.51 -7.53 -4.64
C VAL A 34 11.28 -7.53 -3.32
N MET A 35 12.12 -8.55 -3.08
CA MET A 35 13.02 -8.60 -1.92
C MET A 35 14.15 -7.58 -2.00
N SER A 36 14.53 -7.11 -3.20
CA SER A 36 15.56 -6.09 -3.38
C SER A 36 15.04 -4.65 -3.32
N TRP A 37 13.71 -4.45 -3.34
CA TRP A 37 13.13 -3.12 -3.21
C TRP A 37 13.35 -2.55 -1.82
N SER A 38 13.73 -1.27 -1.78
CA SER A 38 13.76 -0.52 -0.53
C SER A 38 12.36 -0.45 0.09
N LYS A 39 12.28 -0.30 1.42
CA LYS A 39 11.00 -0.24 2.13
C LYS A 39 10.13 0.92 1.62
N GLU A 40 10.77 2.03 1.27
CA GLU A 40 10.17 3.24 0.70
C GLU A 40 9.48 2.94 -0.64
N LYS A 41 10.18 2.22 -1.53
CA LYS A 41 9.64 1.82 -2.83
C LYS A 41 8.44 0.88 -2.66
N ILE A 42 8.47 -0.03 -1.69
CA ILE A 42 7.33 -0.91 -1.37
C ILE A 42 6.11 -0.10 -0.94
N ILE A 43 6.28 0.92 -0.08
CA ILE A 43 5.17 1.78 0.35
C ILE A 43 4.55 2.53 -0.82
N LEU A 44 5.36 3.11 -1.72
CA LEU A 44 4.84 3.76 -2.93
C LEU A 44 4.06 2.79 -3.82
N LYS A 45 4.51 1.54 -3.92
CA LYS A 45 3.83 0.50 -4.70
C LYS A 45 2.54 0.02 -4.05
N MET A 46 2.43 0.06 -2.73
CA MET A 46 1.18 -0.17 -2.01
C MET A 46 0.16 0.95 -2.29
N TYR A 47 0.60 2.20 -2.36
CA TYR A 47 -0.28 3.29 -2.80
C TYR A 47 -0.68 3.18 -4.28
N ASP A 48 0.24 2.86 -5.18
CA ASP A 48 -0.08 2.52 -6.58
C ASP A 48 -1.13 1.40 -6.64
N LEU A 49 -0.96 0.38 -5.78
CA LEU A 49 -1.86 -0.74 -5.64
C LEU A 49 -3.26 -0.28 -5.21
N PHE A 50 -3.36 0.60 -4.22
CA PHE A 50 -4.63 1.22 -3.84
C PHE A 50 -5.29 1.96 -5.00
N ILE A 51 -4.54 2.86 -5.66
CA ILE A 51 -5.03 3.76 -6.72
C ILE A 51 -5.70 2.97 -7.85
N VAL A 52 -5.03 1.98 -8.47
CA VAL A 52 -5.71 1.23 -9.55
C VAL A 52 -6.83 0.33 -9.02
N SER A 53 -6.81 -0.06 -7.73
CA SER A 53 -7.93 -0.84 -7.16
C SER A 53 -9.16 0.05 -7.04
N CYS A 54 -8.95 1.30 -6.65
CA CYS A 54 -9.97 2.34 -6.61
C CYS A 54 -10.54 2.65 -7.99
N LYS A 55 -9.70 2.83 -9.03
CA LYS A 55 -10.16 2.99 -10.42
C LYS A 55 -10.98 1.81 -10.95
N ARG A 56 -10.79 0.62 -10.39
CA ARG A 56 -11.51 -0.61 -10.73
C ARG A 56 -12.68 -0.91 -9.78
N SER A 57 -12.92 -0.06 -8.79
CA SER A 57 -13.88 -0.29 -7.70
C SER A 57 -13.71 -1.66 -7.00
N ASP A 58 -12.47 -2.15 -6.93
CA ASP A 58 -12.09 -3.41 -6.29
C ASP A 58 -12.00 -3.22 -4.76
N VAL A 59 -13.18 -3.15 -4.12
CA VAL A 59 -13.34 -2.90 -2.68
C VAL A 59 -12.55 -3.89 -1.81
N PRO A 60 -12.59 -5.22 -2.03
CA PRO A 60 -11.81 -6.15 -1.23
C PRO A 60 -10.31 -5.85 -1.28
N LYS A 61 -9.78 -5.51 -2.47
CA LYS A 61 -8.37 -5.18 -2.63
C LYS A 61 -8.01 -3.83 -2.01
N MET A 62 -8.86 -2.81 -2.13
CA MET A 62 -8.66 -1.52 -1.45
C MET A 62 -8.57 -1.69 0.07
N SER A 63 -9.52 -2.43 0.67
CA SER A 63 -9.53 -2.67 2.12
C SER A 63 -8.29 -3.43 2.58
N ARG A 64 -7.87 -4.45 1.84
CA ARG A 64 -6.66 -5.22 2.17
C ARG A 64 -5.41 -4.35 2.17
N VAL A 65 -5.26 -3.47 1.18
CA VAL A 65 -4.12 -2.54 1.10
C VAL A 65 -4.04 -1.63 2.31
N LEU A 66 -5.18 -1.06 2.73
CA LEU A 66 -5.21 -0.19 3.90
C LEU A 66 -4.84 -0.94 5.18
N VAL A 67 -5.36 -2.16 5.39
CA VAL A 67 -5.02 -2.98 6.55
C VAL A 67 -3.52 -3.26 6.61
N GLU A 68 -2.90 -3.61 5.49
CA GLU A 68 -1.45 -3.86 5.39
C GLU A 68 -0.63 -2.58 5.65
N LEU A 69 -1.07 -1.42 5.13
CA LEU A 69 -0.43 -0.13 5.41
C LEU A 69 -0.54 0.26 6.89
N MET A 70 -1.68 0.01 7.52
CA MET A 70 -1.88 0.26 8.95
C MET A 70 -0.99 -0.66 9.80
N GLY A 71 -0.90 -1.94 9.45
CA GLY A 71 -0.07 -2.93 10.15
C GLY A 71 1.44 -2.74 9.96
N SER A 72 1.86 -1.91 9.00
CA SER A 72 3.27 -1.64 8.72
C SER A 72 3.80 -0.32 9.32
N LEU A 73 2.95 0.44 10.01
CA LEU A 73 3.35 1.69 10.67
C LEU A 73 4.32 1.42 11.82
N ASN A 74 5.35 2.27 11.95
CA ASN A 74 6.27 2.21 13.08
C ASN A 74 5.78 3.11 14.22
N PHE A 75 5.19 2.50 15.26
CA PHE A 75 4.67 3.20 16.43
C PHE A 75 5.75 3.66 17.43
N GLU A 76 7.04 3.36 17.19
CA GLU A 76 8.14 4.07 17.90
C GLU A 76 8.09 5.59 17.62
N TYR A 77 7.50 6.01 16.48
CA TYR A 77 7.24 7.41 16.13
C TYR A 77 5.74 7.73 16.30
N GLU A 78 5.30 7.77 17.56
CA GLU A 78 3.89 7.75 17.97
C GLU A 78 3.01 8.79 17.26
N GLU A 79 3.42 10.06 17.21
CA GLU A 79 2.58 11.13 16.64
C GLU A 79 2.31 10.92 15.15
N THR A 80 3.35 10.65 14.37
CA THR A 80 3.24 10.49 12.92
C THR A 80 2.50 9.19 12.58
N ALA A 81 2.83 8.09 13.26
CA ALA A 81 2.15 6.81 13.07
C ALA A 81 0.67 6.91 13.40
N THR A 82 0.31 7.56 14.51
CA THR A 82 -1.09 7.75 14.93
C THR A 82 -1.88 8.58 13.91
N ARG A 83 -1.30 9.67 13.40
CA ARG A 83 -1.95 10.51 12.39
C ARG A 83 -2.18 9.75 11.07
N LEU A 84 -1.19 8.99 10.61
CA LEU A 84 -1.32 8.17 9.40
C LEU A 84 -2.35 7.05 9.58
N TYR A 85 -2.35 6.38 10.74
CA TYR A 85 -3.33 5.35 11.06
C TYR A 85 -4.77 5.88 10.96
N ARG A 86 -5.04 7.04 11.59
CA ARG A 86 -6.36 7.70 11.55
C ARG A 86 -6.77 8.10 10.13
N LEU A 87 -5.82 8.49 9.29
CA LEU A 87 -6.08 8.83 7.89
C LEU A 87 -6.44 7.58 7.08
N TYR A 88 -5.77 6.45 7.33
CA TYR A 88 -6.13 5.17 6.70
C TYR A 88 -7.48 4.65 7.17
N GLU A 89 -7.82 4.78 8.46
CA GLU A 89 -9.17 4.48 8.96
C GLU A 89 -10.23 5.36 8.26
N TYR A 90 -9.93 6.64 8.03
CA TYR A 90 -10.83 7.50 7.27
C TYR A 90 -11.03 7.01 5.84
N CYS A 91 -9.97 6.59 5.15
CA CYS A 91 -10.08 5.98 3.83
C CYS A 91 -10.93 4.71 3.85
N GLN A 92 -10.82 3.86 4.89
CA GLN A 92 -11.68 2.68 5.05
C GLN A 92 -13.16 3.08 5.20
N ARG A 93 -13.47 4.12 5.99
CA ARG A 93 -14.83 4.65 6.11
C ARG A 93 -15.35 5.18 4.79
N CYS A 94 -14.52 5.87 4.01
CA CYS A 94 -14.88 6.36 2.68
C CYS A 94 -15.21 5.20 1.72
N ILE A 95 -14.42 4.11 1.73
CA ILE A 95 -14.70 2.91 0.94
C ILE A 95 -16.06 2.30 1.32
N PHE A 96 -16.32 2.14 2.63
CA PHE A 96 -17.60 1.61 3.12
C PHE A 96 -18.78 2.47 2.66
N GLN A 97 -18.60 3.79 2.68
CA GLN A 97 -19.61 4.77 2.26
C GLN A 97 -19.61 5.02 0.74
N ARG A 98 -18.88 4.21 -0.04
CA ARG A 98 -18.73 4.31 -1.51
C ARG A 98 -18.19 5.66 -2.01
N ARG A 99 -17.53 6.44 -1.14
CA ARG A 99 -16.81 7.68 -1.49
C ARG A 99 -15.39 7.36 -1.95
N PHE A 100 -15.28 6.70 -3.09
CA PHE A 100 -13.99 6.22 -3.60
C PHE A 100 -13.07 7.35 -4.05
N ASP A 101 -13.60 8.41 -4.64
CA ASP A 101 -12.81 9.55 -5.12
C ASP A 101 -12.13 10.30 -3.98
N GLU A 102 -12.80 10.41 -2.84
CA GLU A 102 -12.24 11.04 -1.65
C GLU A 102 -11.07 10.22 -1.08
N ALA A 103 -11.25 8.90 -0.93
CA ALA A 103 -10.17 8.01 -0.51
C ALA A 103 -9.01 8.01 -1.53
N MET A 104 -9.32 8.10 -2.82
CA MET A 104 -8.35 8.18 -3.89
C MET A 104 -7.47 9.43 -3.78
N ASN A 105 -8.08 10.60 -3.62
CA ASN A 105 -7.35 11.88 -3.55
C ASN A 105 -6.37 11.87 -2.37
N ILE A 106 -6.82 11.44 -1.20
CA ILE A 106 -5.97 11.33 0.00
C ILE A 106 -4.76 10.43 -0.26
N ILE A 107 -4.98 9.24 -0.83
CA ILE A 107 -3.89 8.29 -1.08
C ILE A 107 -2.93 8.79 -2.18
N GLN A 108 -3.43 9.51 -3.19
CA GLN A 108 -2.59 10.13 -4.22
C GLN A 108 -1.68 11.22 -3.63
N GLU A 109 -2.23 12.09 -2.79
CA GLU A 109 -1.45 13.14 -2.12
C GLU A 109 -0.39 12.55 -1.19
N LEU A 110 -0.74 11.53 -0.39
CA LEU A 110 0.23 10.82 0.44
C LEU A 110 1.35 10.19 -0.40
N ARG A 111 1.00 9.51 -1.50
CA ARG A 111 1.98 8.93 -2.41
C ARG A 111 2.94 9.98 -2.94
N ALA A 112 2.43 11.14 -3.37
CA ALA A 112 3.25 12.24 -3.87
C ALA A 112 4.17 12.81 -2.78
N ALA A 113 3.64 13.00 -1.56
CA ALA A 113 4.42 13.49 -0.42
C ALA A 113 5.58 12.55 -0.07
N TRP A 114 5.32 11.24 -0.04
CA TRP A 114 6.37 10.24 0.24
C TRP A 114 7.37 10.08 -0.90
N SER A 115 6.90 10.13 -2.16
CA SER A 115 7.78 10.12 -3.34
C SER A 115 8.78 11.28 -3.29
N LYS A 116 8.30 12.49 -2.98
CA LYS A 116 9.14 13.67 -2.76
C LYS A 116 10.09 13.51 -1.57
N ALA A 117 9.60 13.00 -0.44
CA ALA A 117 10.42 12.81 0.77
C ALA A 117 11.57 11.83 0.56
N PHE A 118 11.38 10.82 -0.30
CA PHE A 118 12.37 9.79 -0.58
C PHE A 118 13.19 10.03 -1.86
N ASN A 119 12.92 11.12 -2.60
CA ASN A 119 13.51 11.38 -3.93
C ASN A 119 13.31 10.20 -4.91
N LEU A 120 12.09 9.64 -4.91
CA LEU A 120 11.67 8.56 -5.78
C LEU A 120 10.65 9.11 -6.80
N ASP A 121 11.14 9.76 -7.86
CA ASP A 121 10.32 10.23 -8.99
C ASP A 121 9.92 9.09 -9.95
#